data_AF-A0A9W8EAF5-F1
#
_entry.id   AF-A0A9W8EAF5-F1
#
_cell.length_a   1.000
_cell.length_b   1.000
_cell.length_c   1.000
_cell.angle_alpha   90.00
_cell.angle_beta   90.00
_cell.angle_gamma   90.00
#
_symmetry.space_group_name_H-M   'P 1'
#
loop_
_entity.id
_entity.type
_entity.pdbx_description
1 polymer ?
#
loop_
_entity_poly.entity_id
_entity_poly.type
_entity_poly.pdbx_seq_one_letter_code
_entity_poly.pdbx_strand_id
1 'polypeptide(L)'
;MKNHPQLDEMITERDQEALKHLTNIGLEYLDDTHAFRLNFEFAANDYFTNKVLTKTYHYQTNADIGDIVFHRAEGDTIQWKDGKDLTVALESRKQRNKATNETRVVKKSVPTDSFFLFFRNSDVPDESVDDEVAAELQEQVEADYEIGEEFKEKIIPHAVDWFTGRALEYEGFDMEDFEDDGEDFYGEDSEDEDDDDFEDDEEDRKVRL
;
A
#
# COMPACT_ATOMS: atom_id res chain seq x y z
N MET A 1 1.45 -3.72 13.83
CA MET A 1 1.89 -3.22 12.52
C MET A 1 1.82 -1.71 12.42
N LYS A 2 0.70 -1.06 12.79
CA LYS A 2 0.63 0.42 12.82
C LYS A 2 1.64 1.12 13.73
N ASN A 3 2.02 0.47 14.83
CA ASN A 3 3.02 1.07 15.73
C ASN A 3 4.44 1.01 15.16
N HIS A 4 4.66 0.38 14.00
CA HIS A 4 5.96 0.36 13.34
C HIS A 4 6.00 1.45 12.25
N PRO A 5 6.85 2.49 12.35
CA PRO A 5 6.81 3.68 11.49
C PRO A 5 6.81 3.37 9.99
N GLN A 6 7.78 2.58 9.51
CA GLN A 6 7.88 2.24 8.08
C GLN A 6 6.68 1.43 7.57
N LEU A 7 6.04 0.64 8.43
CA LEU A 7 4.87 -0.14 8.02
C LEU A 7 3.60 0.71 8.01
N ASP A 8 3.48 1.67 8.93
CA ASP A 8 2.33 2.56 8.97
C ASP A 8 2.26 3.42 7.69
N GLU A 9 3.42 3.91 7.23
CA GLU A 9 3.52 4.65 5.95
C GLU A 9 3.09 3.83 4.73
N MET A 10 3.34 2.52 4.72
CA MET A 10 2.94 1.62 3.64
C MET A 10 1.47 1.21 3.69
N ILE A 11 0.82 1.29 4.85
CA ILE A 11 -0.55 0.80 5.06
C ILE A 11 -1.57 1.92 4.80
N THR A 12 -2.25 1.84 3.66
CA THR A 12 -3.34 2.78 3.36
C THR A 12 -4.60 2.47 4.17
N GLU A 13 -5.51 3.43 4.30
CA GLU A 13 -6.81 3.23 4.98
C GLU A 13 -7.60 2.06 4.40
N ARG A 14 -7.52 1.85 3.08
CA ARG A 14 -8.22 0.74 2.40
C ARG A 14 -7.61 -0.62 2.76
N ASP A 15 -6.29 -0.67 2.97
CA ASP A 15 -5.58 -1.88 3.37
C ASP A 15 -5.93 -2.29 4.80
N GLN A 16 -6.17 -1.31 5.69
CA GLN A 16 -6.51 -1.57 7.09
C GLN A 16 -7.74 -2.46 7.23
N GLU A 17 -8.75 -2.30 6.36
CA GLU A 17 -9.95 -3.13 6.43
C GLU A 17 -9.65 -4.60 6.13
N ALA A 18 -8.76 -4.89 5.17
CA ALA A 18 -8.32 -6.24 4.87
C ALA A 18 -7.37 -6.78 5.96
N LEU A 19 -6.45 -5.94 6.46
CA LEU A 19 -5.49 -6.30 7.51
C LEU A 19 -6.14 -6.59 8.86
N LYS A 20 -7.37 -6.11 9.14
CA LYS A 20 -8.16 -6.54 10.32
C LYS A 20 -8.41 -8.05 10.35
N HIS A 21 -8.38 -8.70 9.18
CA HIS A 21 -8.55 -10.15 9.08
C HIS A 21 -7.23 -10.92 9.20
N LEU A 22 -6.10 -10.25 9.30
CA LEU A 22 -4.81 -10.90 9.54
C LEU A 22 -4.78 -11.45 10.96
N THR A 23 -4.61 -12.76 11.09
CA THR A 23 -4.63 -13.47 12.36
C THR A 23 -3.24 -13.82 12.86
N ASN A 24 -2.27 -14.01 11.97
CA ASN A 24 -0.93 -14.41 12.33
C ASN A 24 0.09 -13.96 11.27
N ILE A 25 1.33 -13.71 11.71
CA ILE A 25 2.50 -13.58 10.83
C ILE A 25 3.54 -14.56 11.35
N GLY A 26 3.86 -15.57 10.55
CA GLY A 26 4.86 -16.59 10.87
C GLY A 26 6.14 -16.39 10.07
N LEU A 27 7.25 -16.87 10.63
CA LEU A 27 8.54 -16.99 9.96
C LEU A 27 8.87 -18.47 9.79
N GLU A 28 9.32 -18.85 8.61
CA GLU A 28 9.75 -20.21 8.29
C GLU A 28 11.08 -20.18 7.54
N TYR A 29 12.07 -20.93 8.01
CA TYR A 29 13.34 -21.09 7.31
C TYR A 29 13.24 -22.28 6.34
N LEU A 30 13.67 -22.07 5.10
CA LEU A 30 13.73 -23.10 4.07
C LEU A 30 15.16 -23.67 4.07
N ASP A 31 15.35 -24.70 4.89
CA ASP A 31 16.66 -25.28 5.25
C ASP A 31 17.52 -25.71 4.03
N ASP A 32 16.89 -26.04 2.90
CA ASP A 32 17.59 -26.52 1.71
C ASP A 32 18.11 -25.41 0.78
N THR A 33 17.66 -24.15 0.94
CA THR A 33 17.89 -23.10 -0.07
C THR A 33 18.46 -21.78 0.47
N HIS A 34 18.88 -21.71 1.74
CA HIS A 34 19.23 -20.44 2.39
C HIS A 34 18.17 -19.37 2.10
N ALA A 35 16.93 -19.66 2.46
CA ALA A 35 15.82 -18.75 2.26
C ALA A 35 14.96 -18.71 3.53
N PHE A 36 14.25 -17.60 3.74
CA PHE A 36 13.19 -17.53 4.74
C PHE A 36 11.89 -17.08 4.09
N ARG A 37 10.78 -17.51 4.67
CA ARG A 37 9.43 -17.21 4.22
C ARG A 37 8.64 -16.59 5.36
N LEU A 38 8.05 -15.44 5.07
CA LEU A 38 7.03 -14.79 5.87
C LEU A 38 5.66 -15.34 5.44
N ASN A 39 4.89 -15.83 6.41
CA ASN A 39 3.56 -16.41 6.22
C ASN A 39 2.52 -15.52 6.90
N PHE A 40 1.72 -14.80 6.11
CA PHE A 40 0.66 -13.93 6.59
C PHE A 40 -0.68 -14.68 6.53
N GLU A 41 -1.17 -15.12 7.68
CA GLU A 41 -2.42 -15.88 7.79
C GLU A 41 -3.61 -14.94 7.96
N PHE A 42 -4.63 -15.11 7.12
CA PHE A 42 -5.86 -14.35 7.15
C PHE A 42 -7.06 -15.25 7.46
N ALA A 43 -7.94 -14.75 8.32
CA ALA A 43 -9.30 -15.25 8.43
C ALA A 43 -10.08 -15.00 7.13
N ALA A 44 -11.22 -15.68 6.99
CA ALA A 44 -12.15 -15.41 5.90
C ALA A 44 -12.52 -13.91 5.89
N ASN A 45 -12.35 -13.26 4.75
CA ASN A 45 -12.52 -11.83 4.56
C ASN A 45 -13.20 -11.52 3.22
N ASP A 46 -13.56 -10.27 2.99
CA ASP A 46 -14.29 -9.84 1.79
C ASP A 46 -13.41 -9.40 0.62
N TYR A 47 -12.09 -9.45 0.77
CA TYR A 47 -11.14 -8.89 -0.21
C TYR A 47 -10.54 -9.95 -1.12
N PHE A 48 -10.10 -11.08 -0.56
CA PHE A 48 -9.45 -12.16 -1.31
C PHE A 48 -9.80 -13.53 -0.74
N THR A 49 -9.47 -14.59 -1.49
CA THR A 49 -9.74 -15.98 -1.09
C THR A 49 -8.53 -16.69 -0.45
N ASN A 50 -7.33 -16.11 -0.55
CA ASN A 50 -6.12 -16.65 0.08
C ASN A 50 -6.30 -16.72 1.60
N LYS A 51 -5.94 -17.87 2.19
CA LYS A 51 -5.86 -18.03 3.65
C LYS A 51 -4.48 -17.65 4.18
N VAL A 52 -3.46 -17.82 3.36
CA VAL A 52 -2.08 -17.47 3.68
C VAL A 52 -1.54 -16.75 2.45
N LEU A 53 -0.96 -15.57 2.66
CA LEU A 53 -0.14 -14.89 1.68
C LEU A 53 1.31 -15.03 2.13
N THR A 54 2.21 -15.32 1.18
CA THR A 54 3.61 -15.59 1.51
C THR A 54 4.54 -14.62 0.83
N LYS A 55 5.64 -14.27 1.50
CA LYS A 55 6.77 -13.57 0.91
C LYS A 55 8.05 -14.31 1.27
N THR A 56 8.80 -14.75 0.26
CA THR A 56 9.98 -15.60 0.42
C THR A 56 11.22 -14.87 -0.06
N TYR A 57 12.21 -14.72 0.81
CA TYR A 57 13.49 -14.08 0.49
C TYR A 57 14.54 -15.17 0.30
N HIS A 58 15.12 -15.21 -0.89
CA HIS A 58 16.16 -16.16 -1.26
C HIS A 58 17.52 -15.50 -1.18
N TYR A 59 18.46 -16.19 -0.52
CA TYR A 59 19.86 -15.79 -0.52
C TYR A 59 20.69 -16.71 -1.41
N GLN A 60 21.81 -16.19 -1.91
CA GLN A 60 22.79 -16.96 -2.65
C GLN A 60 24.19 -16.72 -2.10
N THR A 61 25.05 -17.74 -2.19
CA THR A 61 26.46 -17.57 -1.88
C THR A 61 27.16 -16.86 -3.03
N ASN A 62 27.75 -15.71 -2.77
CA ASN A 62 28.62 -15.02 -3.72
C ASN A 62 29.87 -15.88 -3.96
N ALA A 63 30.10 -16.27 -5.22
CA ALA A 63 31.18 -17.19 -5.58
C ALA A 63 32.59 -16.58 -5.40
N ASP A 64 32.71 -15.25 -5.43
CA ASP A 64 33.99 -14.54 -5.34
C ASP A 64 34.44 -14.30 -3.89
N ILE A 65 33.48 -14.05 -2.99
CA ILE A 65 33.75 -13.64 -1.61
C ILE A 65 33.38 -14.75 -0.60
N GLY A 66 32.47 -15.66 -0.97
CA GLY A 66 31.95 -16.72 -0.10
C GLY A 66 30.84 -16.27 0.85
N ASP A 67 30.45 -14.99 0.80
CA ASP A 67 29.42 -14.42 1.65
C ASP A 67 28.01 -14.72 1.11
N ILE A 68 27.04 -14.86 2.02
CA ILE A 68 25.63 -15.03 1.68
C ILE A 68 25.03 -13.64 1.41
N VAL A 69 24.51 -13.43 0.21
CA VAL A 69 23.90 -12.17 -0.22
C VAL A 69 22.44 -12.39 -0.63
N PHE A 70 21.63 -11.34 -0.50
CA PHE A 70 20.26 -11.35 -1.03
C PHE A 70 20.27 -11.56 -2.54
N HIS A 71 19.34 -12.35 -3.06
CA HIS A 71 19.24 -12.68 -4.48
C HIS A 71 17.91 -12.24 -5.09
N ARG A 72 16.79 -12.67 -4.51
CA ARG A 72 15.45 -12.31 -4.99
C ARG A 72 14.40 -12.49 -3.91
N ALA A 73 13.28 -11.79 -4.06
CA ALA A 73 12.11 -11.95 -3.22
C ALA A 73 10.92 -12.44 -4.06
N GLU A 74 10.38 -13.59 -3.70
CA GLU A 74 9.21 -14.20 -4.33
C GLU A 74 7.98 -13.91 -3.47
N GLY A 75 7.03 -13.18 -4.03
CA GLY A 75 5.75 -12.91 -3.41
C GLY A 75 4.70 -13.98 -3.71
N ASP A 76 3.43 -13.65 -3.44
CA ASP A 76 2.29 -14.52 -3.70
C ASP A 76 1.20 -13.79 -4.47
N THR A 77 0.53 -14.50 -5.36
CA THR A 77 -0.57 -13.94 -6.15
C THR A 77 -1.83 -13.87 -5.31
N ILE A 78 -2.28 -12.65 -5.04
CA ILE A 78 -3.51 -12.39 -4.31
C ILE A 78 -4.72 -12.65 -5.23
N GLN A 79 -5.59 -13.55 -4.79
CA GLN A 79 -6.84 -13.92 -5.45
C GLN A 79 -7.93 -12.95 -5.02
N TRP A 80 -7.87 -11.73 -5.53
CA TRP A 80 -8.85 -10.68 -5.27
C TRP A 80 -10.26 -11.09 -5.68
N LYS A 81 -11.23 -10.78 -4.83
CA LYS A 81 -12.65 -10.85 -5.17
C LYS A 81 -13.04 -9.69 -6.09
N ASP A 82 -14.17 -9.83 -6.75
CA ASP A 82 -14.63 -8.85 -7.75
C ASP A 82 -14.71 -7.43 -7.17
N GLY A 83 -14.00 -6.49 -7.80
CA GLY A 83 -13.94 -5.09 -7.39
C GLY A 83 -13.26 -4.81 -6.04
N LYS A 84 -12.50 -5.78 -5.51
CA LYS A 84 -11.83 -5.68 -4.20
C LYS A 84 -10.30 -5.63 -4.26
N ASP A 85 -9.76 -5.52 -5.46
CA ASP A 85 -8.32 -5.32 -5.66
C ASP A 85 -7.89 -3.96 -5.09
N LEU A 86 -7.12 -4.01 -4.01
CA LEU A 86 -6.63 -2.82 -3.30
C LEU A 86 -5.42 -2.19 -3.99
N THR A 87 -4.74 -2.93 -4.86
CA THR A 87 -3.55 -2.46 -5.61
C THR A 87 -3.92 -1.58 -6.81
N VAL A 88 -5.22 -1.38 -7.06
CA VAL A 88 -5.74 -0.56 -8.14
C VAL A 88 -6.89 0.33 -7.68
N ALA A 89 -7.00 1.51 -8.27
CA ALA A 89 -8.16 2.39 -8.15
C ALA A 89 -8.95 2.42 -9.46
N LEU A 90 -10.28 2.39 -9.36
CA LEU A 90 -11.18 2.52 -10.51
C LEU A 90 -11.50 4.00 -10.78
N GLU A 91 -10.80 4.59 -11.73
CA GLU A 91 -11.15 5.91 -12.24
C GLU A 91 -12.28 5.81 -13.26
N SER A 92 -13.34 6.62 -13.10
CA SER A 92 -14.43 6.68 -14.08
C SER A 92 -14.36 7.96 -14.90
N ARG A 93 -14.32 7.84 -16.23
CA ARG A 93 -14.39 8.99 -17.15
C ARG A 93 -15.66 8.92 -17.98
N LYS A 94 -16.43 10.01 -17.96
CA LYS A 94 -17.60 10.17 -18.85
C LYS A 94 -17.09 10.52 -20.25
N GLN A 95 -17.32 9.63 -21.21
CA GLN A 95 -17.07 9.88 -22.63
C GLN A 95 -18.39 10.21 -23.31
N ARG A 96 -18.44 11.35 -24.00
CA ARG A 96 -19.58 11.73 -24.84
C ARG A 96 -19.22 11.47 -26.30
N ASN A 97 -20.03 10.67 -26.98
CA ASN A 97 -19.89 10.46 -28.41
C ASN A 97 -20.28 11.76 -29.14
N LYS A 98 -19.34 12.35 -29.88
CA LYS A 98 -19.56 13.61 -30.61
C LYS A 98 -20.62 13.49 -31.72
N ALA A 99 -20.87 12.29 -32.24
CA ALA A 99 -21.83 12.04 -33.32
C ALA A 99 -23.24 11.71 -32.81
N THR A 100 -23.35 10.85 -31.79
CA THR A 100 -24.66 10.39 -31.28
C THR A 100 -25.14 11.14 -30.03
N ASN A 101 -24.31 12.03 -29.46
CA ASN A 101 -24.54 12.71 -28.17
C ASN A 101 -24.73 11.76 -26.98
N GLU A 102 -24.53 10.45 -27.15
CA GLU A 102 -24.62 9.47 -26.07
C GLU A 102 -23.44 9.59 -25.13
N THR A 103 -23.71 9.49 -23.83
CA THR A 103 -22.67 9.51 -22.79
C THR A 103 -22.47 8.12 -22.23
N ARG A 104 -21.25 7.58 -22.30
CA ARG A 104 -20.85 6.31 -21.68
C ARG A 104 -19.82 6.58 -20.59
N VAL A 105 -19.97 5.93 -19.45
CA VAL A 105 -18.94 5.92 -18.40
C VAL A 105 -17.95 4.80 -18.70
N VAL A 106 -16.68 5.15 -18.88
CA VAL A 106 -15.58 4.18 -19.02
C VAL A 106 -14.83 4.13 -17.70
N LYS A 107 -14.76 2.94 -17.09
CA LYS A 107 -13.94 2.69 -15.90
C LYS A 107 -12.54 2.26 -16.35
N LYS A 108 -11.50 2.92 -15.85
CA LYS A 108 -10.10 2.56 -16.06
C LYS A 108 -9.50 2.19 -14.70
N SER A 109 -8.81 1.05 -14.65
CA SER A 109 -8.02 0.66 -13.49
C SER A 109 -6.67 1.39 -13.55
N VAL A 110 -6.30 2.06 -12.48
CA VAL A 110 -5.00 2.74 -12.33
C VAL A 110 -4.27 2.09 -11.15
N PRO A 111 -2.99 1.70 -11.27
CA PRO A 111 -2.20 1.23 -10.14
C PRO A 111 -2.23 2.25 -9.00
N THR A 112 -2.30 1.77 -7.76
CA THR A 112 -2.38 2.64 -6.59
C THR A 112 -1.60 2.02 -5.45
N ASP A 113 -1.02 2.87 -4.62
CA ASP A 113 -0.28 2.44 -3.44
C ASP A 113 -1.18 1.62 -2.52
N SER A 114 -0.61 0.51 -2.07
CA SER A 114 -1.24 -0.45 -1.19
C SER A 114 -0.17 -1.31 -0.57
N PHE A 115 -0.32 -1.62 0.72
CA PHE A 115 0.53 -2.57 1.43
C PHE A 115 0.62 -3.92 0.69
N PHE A 116 -0.46 -4.33 0.01
CA PHE A 116 -0.51 -5.62 -0.69
C PHE A 116 0.40 -5.70 -1.92
N LEU A 117 0.99 -4.58 -2.35
CA LEU A 117 2.10 -4.59 -3.31
C LEU A 117 3.34 -5.30 -2.76
N PHE A 118 3.50 -5.38 -1.44
CA PHE A 118 4.54 -6.16 -0.77
C PHE A 118 4.52 -7.65 -1.15
N PHE A 119 3.38 -8.21 -1.55
CA PHE A 119 3.29 -9.60 -2.01
C PHE A 119 3.62 -9.77 -3.49
N ARG A 120 4.10 -8.72 -4.18
CA ARG A 120 4.67 -8.88 -5.52
C ARG A 120 6.10 -9.40 -5.43
N ASN A 121 6.53 -10.02 -6.52
CA ASN A 121 7.91 -10.43 -6.68
C ASN A 121 8.79 -9.18 -6.85
N SER A 122 9.96 -9.23 -6.23
CA SER A 122 11.01 -8.23 -6.34
C SER A 122 12.29 -8.95 -6.73
N ASP A 123 12.64 -8.87 -8.01
CA ASP A 123 13.83 -9.49 -8.58
C ASP A 123 14.89 -8.42 -8.82
N VAL A 124 16.16 -8.75 -8.55
CA VAL A 124 17.28 -7.86 -8.87
C VAL A 124 17.29 -7.63 -10.40
N PRO A 125 17.34 -6.36 -10.85
CA PRO A 125 17.32 -6.06 -12.27
C PRO A 125 18.52 -6.69 -13.00
N ASP A 126 18.27 -7.23 -14.18
CA ASP A 126 19.31 -7.83 -15.03
C ASP A 126 20.14 -6.75 -15.73
N GLU A 127 21.36 -7.10 -16.17
CA GLU A 127 22.28 -6.21 -16.91
C GLU A 127 21.71 -5.75 -18.27
N SER A 128 20.60 -6.34 -18.71
CA SER A 128 19.88 -5.94 -19.93
C SER A 128 18.91 -4.78 -19.76
N VAL A 129 18.64 -4.38 -18.51
CA VAL A 129 17.79 -3.23 -18.19
C VAL A 129 18.59 -1.93 -18.35
N ASP A 130 17.94 -0.87 -18.80
CA ASP A 130 18.55 0.45 -18.88
C ASP A 130 19.01 0.93 -17.48
N ASP A 131 20.20 1.54 -17.39
CA ASP A 131 20.82 1.90 -16.11
C ASP A 131 19.92 2.77 -15.22
N GLU A 132 19.12 3.68 -15.80
CA GLU A 132 18.21 4.55 -15.04
C GLU A 132 17.06 3.74 -14.43
N VAL A 133 16.51 2.80 -15.20
CA VAL A 133 15.43 1.90 -14.76
C VAL A 133 15.95 0.86 -13.77
N ALA A 134 17.17 0.37 -13.98
CA ALA A 134 17.81 -0.58 -13.07
C ALA A 134 18.04 0.05 -11.69
N ALA A 135 18.44 1.33 -11.63
CA ALA A 135 18.61 2.03 -10.36
C ALA A 135 17.29 2.17 -9.58
N GLU A 136 16.18 2.54 -10.24
CA GLU A 136 14.87 2.64 -9.60
C GLU A 136 14.36 1.27 -9.10
N LEU A 137 14.54 0.21 -9.91
CA LEU A 137 14.18 -1.15 -9.51
C LEU A 137 15.02 -1.65 -8.33
N GLN A 138 16.31 -1.32 -8.30
CA GLN A 138 17.20 -1.67 -7.21
C GLN A 138 16.76 -1.01 -5.89
N GLU A 139 16.38 0.26 -5.91
CA GLU A 139 15.85 0.96 -4.73
C GLU A 139 14.57 0.29 -4.21
N GLN A 140 13.66 -0.12 -5.11
CA GLN A 140 12.43 -0.84 -4.72
C GLN A 140 12.74 -2.21 -4.11
N VAL A 141 13.71 -2.94 -4.66
CA VAL A 141 14.15 -4.24 -4.14
C VAL A 141 14.79 -4.10 -2.76
N GLU A 142 15.61 -3.07 -2.55
CA GLU A 142 16.25 -2.78 -1.26
C GLU A 142 15.22 -2.42 -0.19
N ALA A 143 14.27 -1.54 -0.50
CA ALA A 143 13.17 -1.20 0.40
C ALA A 143 12.32 -2.44 0.76
N ASP A 144 12.02 -3.30 -0.21
CA ASP A 144 11.28 -4.54 0.04
C ASP A 144 12.04 -5.52 0.95
N TYR A 145 13.35 -5.62 0.78
CA TYR A 145 14.22 -6.44 1.63
C TYR A 145 14.30 -5.90 3.05
N GLU A 146 14.45 -4.58 3.22
CA GLU A 146 14.49 -3.92 4.54
C GLU A 146 13.22 -4.21 5.34
N ILE A 147 12.05 -4.08 4.72
CA ILE A 147 10.76 -4.42 5.35
C ILE A 147 10.69 -5.91 5.70
N GLY A 148 11.22 -6.79 4.83
CA GLY A 148 11.31 -8.22 5.08
C GLY A 148 12.13 -8.56 6.33
N GLU A 149 13.29 -7.91 6.49
CA GLU A 149 14.14 -8.07 7.68
C GLU A 149 13.46 -7.49 8.93
N GLU A 150 12.76 -6.36 8.82
CA GLU A 150 12.01 -5.79 9.95
C GLU A 150 10.94 -6.76 10.47
N PHE A 151 10.23 -7.44 9.57
CA PHE A 151 9.30 -8.50 9.96
C PHE A 151 10.00 -9.64 10.71
N LYS A 152 11.13 -10.11 10.19
CA LYS A 152 11.89 -11.24 10.71
C LYS A 152 12.58 -10.94 12.05
N GLU A 153 13.24 -9.80 12.17
CA GLU A 153 14.11 -9.48 13.31
C GLU A 153 13.38 -8.75 14.43
N LYS A 154 12.37 -7.93 14.10
CA LYS A 154 11.73 -7.06 15.09
C LYS A 154 10.28 -7.43 15.34
N ILE A 155 9.47 -7.49 14.28
CA ILE A 155 8.02 -7.62 14.43
C ILE A 155 7.62 -9.01 14.93
N ILE A 156 8.12 -10.08 14.30
CA ILE A 156 7.74 -11.45 14.68
C ILE A 156 8.26 -11.79 16.10
N PRO A 157 9.53 -11.51 16.47
CA PRO A 157 10.02 -11.79 17.82
C PRO A 157 9.32 -10.98 18.92
N HIS A 158 8.90 -9.75 18.61
CA HIS A 158 8.31 -8.81 19.58
C HIS A 158 6.86 -8.42 19.23
N ALA A 159 6.09 -9.33 18.63
CA ALA A 159 4.76 -9.03 18.09
C ALA A 159 3.79 -8.44 19.12
N VAL A 160 3.88 -8.89 20.37
CA VAL A 160 3.05 -8.38 21.49
C VAL A 160 3.46 -6.96 21.88
N ASP A 161 4.75 -6.64 21.87
CA ASP A 161 5.26 -5.32 22.25
C ASP A 161 4.96 -4.30 21.14
N TRP A 162 5.11 -4.69 19.87
CA TRP A 162 4.68 -3.89 18.73
C TRP A 162 3.16 -3.73 18.66
N PHE A 163 2.37 -4.73 19.08
CA PHE A 163 0.92 -4.58 19.16
C PHE A 163 0.49 -3.63 20.27
N THR A 164 1.14 -3.71 21.43
CA THR A 164 0.83 -2.86 22.61
C THR A 164 1.49 -1.49 22.59
N GLY A 165 2.38 -1.22 21.63
CA GLY A 165 3.10 0.06 21.48
C GLY A 165 4.36 0.16 22.34
N ARG A 166 4.62 -0.81 23.23
CA ARG A 166 5.79 -0.82 24.13
C ARG A 166 7.13 -0.93 23.41
N ALA A 167 7.14 -1.49 22.19
CA ALA A 167 8.36 -1.57 21.39
C ALA A 167 8.98 -0.20 21.09
N LEU A 168 8.14 0.85 20.96
CA LEU A 168 8.59 2.22 20.73
C LEU A 168 9.46 2.76 21.88
N GLU A 169 9.14 2.37 23.12
CA GLU A 169 9.89 2.77 24.32
C GLU A 169 11.31 2.17 24.37
N TYR A 170 11.54 1.01 23.75
CA TYR A 170 12.83 0.31 23.78
C TYR A 170 13.74 0.63 22.60
N GLU A 171 13.19 0.96 21.43
CA GLU A 171 13.97 1.33 20.24
C GLU A 171 14.47 2.79 20.28
N GLY A 172 14.16 3.55 21.34
CA GLY A 172 14.59 4.94 21.48
C GLY A 172 13.79 5.91 20.60
N PHE A 173 12.59 5.52 20.16
CA PHE A 173 11.57 6.45 19.69
C PHE A 173 11.01 7.15 20.92
N ASP A 174 11.68 8.22 21.35
CA ASP A 174 11.26 9.01 22.49
C ASP A 174 9.84 9.53 22.20
N MET A 175 8.86 9.06 22.99
CA MET A 175 7.44 9.45 22.92
C MET A 175 7.22 10.95 23.15
N GLU A 176 8.26 11.72 23.48
CA GLU A 176 8.20 13.17 23.68
C GLU A 176 7.99 13.98 22.38
N ASP A 177 8.05 13.38 21.19
CA ASP A 177 7.85 14.11 19.90
C ASP A 177 6.41 13.96 19.32
N PHE A 178 5.50 13.28 20.03
CA PHE A 178 4.12 13.02 19.57
C PHE A 178 3.02 13.54 20.51
N GLU A 179 3.36 14.26 21.58
CA GLU A 179 2.36 14.96 22.42
C GLU A 179 2.38 16.47 22.13
N ASP A 180 1.21 17.03 21.77
CA ASP A 180 0.84 18.46 21.63
C ASP A 180 0.91 19.02 20.19
N ASP A 181 -0.18 19.03 19.40
CA ASP A 181 -1.19 20.10 19.47
C ASP A 181 -2.56 19.62 18.94
N GLY A 182 -3.32 18.96 19.82
CA GLY A 182 -4.72 18.60 19.61
C GLY A 182 -5.61 19.30 20.62
N GLU A 183 -5.80 20.61 20.50
CA GLU A 183 -6.87 21.34 21.20
C GLU A 183 -8.09 21.52 20.28
N ASP A 184 -9.09 20.67 20.53
CA ASP A 184 -10.45 20.77 20.02
C ASP A 184 -11.15 22.05 20.51
N PHE A 185 -11.77 22.82 19.60
CA PHE A 185 -12.86 23.72 19.99
C PHE A 185 -14.08 23.53 19.08
N TYR A 186 -14.99 22.67 19.52
CA TYR A 186 -16.38 22.65 19.07
C TYR A 186 -17.12 23.86 19.67
N GLY A 187 -17.64 24.73 18.80
CA GLY A 187 -18.51 25.85 19.16
C GLY A 187 -19.40 26.24 17.99
N GLU A 188 -20.49 25.49 17.85
CA GLU A 188 -21.64 25.74 16.97
C GLU A 188 -22.28 27.11 17.28
N ASP A 189 -22.41 28.00 16.28
CA ASP A 189 -23.62 28.82 16.14
C ASP A 189 -23.83 29.28 14.68
N SER A 190 -25.02 28.92 14.22
CA SER A 190 -25.86 29.46 13.15
C SER A 190 -25.65 30.93 12.78
N GLU A 191 -25.72 31.23 11.47
CA GLU A 191 -26.58 32.31 10.97
C GLU A 191 -26.87 32.07 9.48
N ASP A 192 -28.15 31.81 9.20
CA ASP A 192 -28.77 31.82 7.88
C ASP A 192 -28.68 33.22 7.26
N GLU A 193 -28.19 33.34 6.03
CA GLU A 193 -28.63 34.39 5.12
C GLU A 193 -28.85 33.79 3.72
N ASP A 194 -30.13 33.52 3.46
CA ASP A 194 -30.71 33.55 2.12
C ASP A 194 -30.32 34.87 1.43
N ASP A 195 -29.83 34.80 0.19
CA ASP A 195 -30.25 35.78 -0.81
C ASP A 195 -30.22 35.15 -2.20
N ASP A 196 -31.42 34.77 -2.64
CA ASP A 196 -31.80 34.68 -4.04
C ASP A 196 -31.54 36.04 -4.70
N ASP A 197 -30.75 36.08 -5.79
CA ASP A 197 -31.10 37.03 -6.85
C ASP A 197 -30.90 36.41 -8.23
N PHE A 198 -32.04 36.14 -8.85
CA PHE A 198 -32.23 35.88 -10.25
C PHE A 198 -32.25 37.22 -10.99
N GLU A 199 -31.30 37.47 -11.89
CA GLU A 199 -31.56 38.34 -13.03
C GLU A 199 -31.20 37.63 -14.34
N ASP A 200 -32.24 37.04 -14.92
CA ASP A 200 -32.40 36.82 -16.35
C ASP A 200 -32.79 38.16 -16.97
N ASP A 201 -32.05 38.62 -17.99
CA ASP A 201 -32.66 39.49 -19.01
C ASP A 201 -31.99 39.27 -20.37
N GLU A 202 -32.79 38.70 -21.28
CA GLU A 202 -32.54 38.61 -22.70
C GLU A 202 -32.37 40.02 -23.32
N GLU A 203 -31.38 40.21 -24.20
CA GLU A 203 -31.61 41.09 -25.36
C GLU A 203 -30.81 40.62 -26.59
N ASP A 204 -31.51 39.82 -27.39
CA ASP A 204 -31.67 39.94 -28.83
C ASP A 204 -30.72 40.92 -29.58
N ARG A 205 -29.73 40.37 -30.32
CA ARG A 205 -29.24 41.00 -31.57
C ARG A 205 -29.01 39.97 -32.67
N LYS A 206 -30.07 39.67 -33.41
CA LYS A 206 -30.00 39.60 -34.88
C LYS A 206 -29.60 40.99 -35.42
N VAL A 207 -28.55 41.06 -36.25
CA VAL A 207 -28.42 41.52 -37.66
C VAL A 207 -26.88 41.71 -37.87
N ARG A 208 -26.13 41.20 -38.86
CA ARG A 208 -26.30 41.08 -40.32
C ARG A 208 -25.30 40.06 -40.89
N LEU A 209 -25.75 39.23 -41.82
CA LEU A 209 -25.40 39.33 -43.25
C LEU A 209 -26.60 38.87 -44.07
#